data_AF-A0A923L6L2-F1
#
_entry.id   AF-A0A923L6L2-F1
#
_cell.length_a   1.000
_cell.length_b   1.000
_cell.length_c   1.000
_cell.angle_alpha   90.00
_cell.angle_beta   90.00
_cell.angle_gamma   90.00
#
_symmetry.space_group_name_H-M   'P 1'
#
loop_
_entity.id
_entity.type
_entity.pdbx_description
1 polymer ?
#
loop_
_entity_poly.entity_id
_entity_poly.type
_entity_poly.pdbx_seq_one_letter_code
_entity_poly.pdbx_strand_id
1 'polypeptide(L)'
;MNIAKKAIIYFSILIVISILVIASFMFLGAFSFPKGSQVAGIDVEGLTVDEAKEVLQKEINDWQKQPSMVAVSEHEELEIPRAMFQFDIEKSLKNLKEKVQENWLPFIKRKNIHIPLELTLAPDDRFKDWPTYIDVPTTMKKATTLAENLQEAPIAIVYHDEREPYLHTVVDTSVELPNGLSSKKVEMIVESINGQTIKPKESFSILGTLPKLSSDSQQEVNFVASNLYALVLQTNLTVLERHSQEVIPAYLEPGMGVNINTRTGKDLVLYNPNDNTYTLTLSQNGDHLKLSINALTAESTLGYRVARIKQVEPRTIYRYSKDLGFGESTIIQEGEAGLEVAVYRNDAREEELISRDFYPPVPKIVVVPFEDEISEMNRAADEMLLNNTVREEDISSGDEQQDRNHNDGSVRERLTQWDNPKAMEGFIQFVILFCDLPITDIDLAEEDIEEAIIECIEKMDADELHLLSFLWNVWNLAGPFEFQLEQSEEMEADNQPNNVK
;
A
#
# COMPACT_ATOMS: atom_id res chain seq x y z
N MET A 1 -74.42 -46.11 -54.65
CA MET A 1 -73.77 -45.28 -53.60
C MET A 1 -74.12 -43.82 -53.87
N ASN A 2 -74.96 -43.23 -53.02
CA ASN A 2 -75.70 -41.98 -53.27
C ASN A 2 -74.78 -40.80 -53.56
N ILE A 3 -75.17 -39.98 -54.54
CA ILE A 3 -74.51 -38.73 -54.97
C ILE A 3 -74.21 -37.82 -53.75
N ALA A 4 -75.10 -37.82 -52.75
CA ALA A 4 -74.91 -37.10 -51.49
C ALA A 4 -73.68 -37.56 -50.68
N LYS A 5 -73.34 -38.85 -50.66
CA LYS A 5 -72.15 -39.36 -49.95
C LYS A 5 -70.85 -38.96 -50.65
N LYS A 6 -70.85 -38.90 -51.99
CA LYS A 6 -69.69 -38.42 -52.75
C LYS A 6 -69.47 -36.92 -52.56
N ALA A 7 -70.53 -36.12 -52.53
CA ALA A 7 -70.44 -34.68 -52.29
C ALA A 7 -69.87 -34.34 -50.91
N ILE A 8 -70.25 -35.06 -49.86
CA ILE A 8 -69.72 -34.88 -48.50
C ILE A 8 -68.21 -35.22 -48.46
N ILE A 9 -67.80 -36.31 -49.13
CA ILE A 9 -66.38 -36.69 -49.20
C ILE A 9 -65.56 -35.62 -49.93
N TYR A 10 -66.01 -35.13 -51.10
CA TYR A 10 -65.30 -34.06 -51.81
C TYR A 10 -65.22 -32.75 -51.01
N PHE A 11 -66.28 -32.38 -50.30
CA PHE A 11 -66.28 -31.19 -49.45
C PHE A 11 -65.33 -31.32 -48.26
N SER A 12 -65.29 -32.49 -47.61
CA SER A 12 -64.34 -32.76 -46.53
C SER A 12 -62.88 -32.75 -46.98
N ILE A 13 -62.58 -33.28 -48.18
CA ILE A 13 -61.24 -33.23 -48.78
C ILE A 13 -60.86 -31.77 -49.09
N LEU A 14 -61.79 -30.96 -49.59
CA LEU A 14 -61.54 -29.55 -49.91
C LEU A 14 -61.30 -28.69 -48.66
N ILE A 15 -61.97 -28.99 -47.55
CA ILE A 15 -61.69 -28.38 -46.25
C ILE A 15 -60.32 -28.79 -45.73
N VAL A 16 -59.94 -30.07 -45.82
CA VAL A 16 -58.62 -30.54 -45.39
C VAL A 16 -57.51 -29.90 -46.23
N ILE A 17 -57.71 -29.77 -47.54
CA ILE A 17 -56.77 -29.06 -48.43
C ILE A 17 -56.73 -27.56 -48.09
N SER A 18 -57.86 -26.94 -47.80
CA SER A 18 -57.91 -25.53 -47.36
C SER A 18 -57.17 -25.33 -46.03
N ILE A 19 -57.34 -26.24 -45.06
CA ILE A 19 -56.62 -26.19 -43.78
C ILE A 19 -55.13 -26.42 -44.00
N LEU A 20 -54.74 -27.35 -44.88
CA LEU A 20 -53.34 -27.58 -45.24
C LEU A 20 -52.73 -26.38 -45.98
N VAL A 21 -53.47 -25.70 -46.84
CA VAL A 21 -53.02 -24.49 -47.54
C VAL A 21 -52.91 -23.32 -46.58
N ILE A 22 -53.86 -23.13 -45.65
CA ILE A 22 -53.80 -22.08 -44.63
C ILE A 22 -52.67 -22.36 -43.63
N ALA A 23 -52.48 -23.61 -43.21
CA ALA A 23 -51.34 -24.02 -42.38
C ALA A 23 -50.01 -23.84 -43.12
N SER A 24 -49.96 -24.13 -44.43
CA SER A 24 -48.79 -23.89 -45.26
C SER A 24 -48.54 -22.39 -45.53
N PHE A 25 -49.57 -21.54 -45.48
CA PHE A 25 -49.45 -20.08 -45.52
C PHE A 25 -49.04 -19.49 -44.17
N MET A 26 -49.42 -20.11 -43.04
CA MET A 26 -48.84 -19.78 -41.72
C MET A 26 -47.37 -20.22 -41.61
N PHE A 27 -46.93 -21.19 -42.41
CA PHE A 27 -45.54 -21.62 -42.55
C PHE A 27 -44.79 -20.94 -43.72
N LEU A 28 -45.32 -19.87 -44.33
CA LEU A 28 -44.49 -18.99 -45.16
C LEU A 28 -43.50 -18.26 -44.24
N GLY A 29 -42.23 -18.64 -44.40
CA GLY A 29 -41.12 -18.40 -43.47
C GLY A 29 -41.15 -17.06 -42.74
N ALA A 30 -41.16 -17.13 -41.41
CA ALA A 30 -40.77 -16.02 -40.56
C ALA A 30 -39.46 -15.43 -41.10
N PHE A 31 -39.42 -14.11 -41.26
CA PHE A 31 -38.22 -13.44 -41.76
C PHE A 31 -37.05 -13.75 -40.82
N SER A 32 -36.04 -14.45 -41.36
CA SER A 32 -34.77 -14.70 -40.69
C SER A 32 -33.69 -13.82 -41.28
N PHE A 33 -32.76 -13.34 -40.46
CA PHE A 33 -31.66 -12.52 -40.95
C PHE A 33 -30.73 -13.32 -41.87
N PRO A 34 -30.28 -12.74 -43.00
CA PRO A 34 -29.40 -13.42 -43.94
C PRO A 34 -27.99 -13.63 -43.36
N LYS A 35 -27.18 -14.37 -44.11
CA LYS A 35 -25.78 -14.61 -43.73
C LYS A 35 -24.97 -13.33 -43.55
N GLY A 36 -24.14 -13.30 -42.51
CA GLY A 36 -23.27 -12.17 -42.17
C GLY A 36 -24.00 -10.96 -41.56
N SER A 37 -25.23 -11.13 -41.07
CA SER A 37 -25.96 -10.11 -40.31
C SER A 37 -25.51 -10.09 -38.85
N GLN A 38 -25.06 -8.92 -38.38
CA GLN A 38 -24.68 -8.69 -36.99
C GLN A 38 -25.25 -7.37 -36.45
N VAL A 39 -25.48 -7.36 -35.14
CA VAL A 39 -25.82 -6.16 -34.36
C VAL A 39 -24.81 -6.05 -33.22
N ALA A 40 -24.12 -4.91 -33.10
CA ALA A 40 -23.06 -4.70 -32.11
C ALA A 40 -22.00 -5.82 -32.08
N GLY A 41 -21.64 -6.38 -33.25
CA GLY A 41 -20.70 -7.50 -33.35
C GLY A 41 -21.27 -8.89 -33.00
N ILE A 42 -22.53 -8.97 -32.58
CA ILE A 42 -23.22 -10.22 -32.25
C ILE A 42 -23.85 -10.81 -33.51
N ASP A 43 -23.55 -12.08 -33.80
CA ASP A 43 -24.12 -12.81 -34.92
C ASP A 43 -25.62 -13.09 -34.72
N VAL A 44 -26.44 -12.55 -35.63
CA VAL A 44 -27.89 -12.82 -35.70
C VAL A 44 -28.28 -13.57 -36.97
N GLU A 45 -27.30 -14.08 -37.72
CA GLU A 45 -27.50 -14.88 -38.93
C GLU A 45 -28.46 -16.06 -38.68
N GLY A 46 -29.46 -16.22 -39.55
CA GLY A 46 -30.40 -17.33 -39.51
C GLY A 46 -31.47 -17.22 -38.43
N LEU A 47 -31.33 -16.29 -37.48
CA LEU A 47 -32.30 -16.06 -36.42
C LEU A 47 -33.51 -15.28 -36.95
N THR A 48 -34.68 -15.62 -36.42
CA THR A 48 -35.89 -14.79 -36.52
C THR A 48 -35.75 -13.53 -35.67
N VAL A 49 -36.64 -12.56 -35.85
CA VAL A 49 -36.63 -11.31 -35.08
C VAL A 49 -36.77 -11.58 -33.57
N ASP A 50 -37.63 -12.52 -33.17
CA ASP A 50 -37.85 -12.85 -31.75
C ASP A 50 -36.63 -13.57 -31.15
N GLU A 51 -36.03 -14.52 -31.86
CA GLU A 51 -34.80 -15.20 -31.42
C GLU A 51 -33.63 -14.22 -31.32
N ALA A 52 -33.46 -13.34 -32.31
CA ALA A 52 -32.43 -12.31 -32.28
C ALA A 52 -32.64 -11.34 -31.10
N LYS A 53 -33.90 -11.01 -30.76
CA LYS A 53 -34.22 -10.19 -29.60
C LYS A 53 -33.79 -10.86 -28.30
N GLU A 54 -34.04 -12.15 -28.12
CA GLU A 54 -33.61 -12.90 -26.93
C GLU A 54 -32.07 -12.92 -26.79
N VAL A 55 -31.36 -13.19 -27.89
CA VAL A 55 -29.89 -13.19 -27.92
C VAL A 55 -29.34 -11.80 -27.55
N LEU A 56 -29.83 -10.75 -28.21
CA LEU A 56 -29.37 -9.38 -27.92
C LEU A 56 -29.71 -8.94 -26.50
N GLN A 57 -30.90 -9.28 -25.99
CA GLN A 57 -31.28 -8.94 -24.62
C GLN A 57 -30.35 -9.59 -23.60
N LYS A 58 -29.94 -10.85 -23.84
CA LYS A 58 -28.99 -11.55 -22.98
C LYS A 58 -27.63 -10.84 -22.98
N GLU A 59 -27.06 -10.56 -24.15
CA GLU A 59 -25.75 -9.92 -24.26
C GLU A 59 -25.76 -8.50 -23.66
N ILE A 60 -26.84 -7.73 -23.88
CA ILE A 60 -27.02 -6.41 -23.24
C ILE A 60 -27.09 -6.54 -21.72
N ASN A 61 -27.84 -7.50 -21.19
CA ASN A 61 -27.95 -7.71 -19.75
C ASN A 61 -26.61 -8.09 -19.13
N ASP A 62 -25.82 -8.92 -19.82
CA ASP A 62 -24.50 -9.34 -19.34
C ASP A 62 -23.50 -8.19 -19.40
N TRP A 63 -23.56 -7.35 -20.44
CA TRP A 63 -22.80 -6.09 -20.53
C TRP A 63 -23.19 -5.11 -19.41
N GLN A 64 -24.48 -4.93 -19.12
CA GLN A 64 -24.97 -3.99 -18.10
C GLN A 64 -24.63 -4.41 -16.66
N LYS A 65 -24.34 -5.68 -16.38
CA LYS A 65 -23.92 -6.19 -15.05
C LYS A 65 -22.44 -5.92 -14.75
N GLN A 66 -21.65 -5.56 -15.74
CA GLN A 66 -20.23 -5.28 -15.55
C GLN A 66 -20.03 -3.96 -14.77
N PRO A 67 -18.84 -3.74 -14.18
CA PRO A 67 -18.49 -2.46 -13.55
C PRO A 67 -18.70 -1.27 -14.48
N SER A 68 -18.87 -0.06 -13.92
CA SER A 68 -18.96 1.20 -14.67
C SER A 68 -17.89 1.26 -15.77
N MET A 69 -18.25 1.84 -16.92
CA MET A 69 -17.22 2.20 -17.90
C MET A 69 -16.37 3.32 -17.30
N VAL A 70 -15.08 3.39 -17.66
CA VAL A 70 -14.17 4.39 -17.11
C VAL A 70 -13.71 5.34 -18.21
N ALA A 71 -13.96 6.63 -17.99
CA ALA A 71 -13.31 7.69 -18.74
C ALA A 71 -12.00 8.07 -18.05
N VAL A 72 -10.91 8.12 -18.79
CA VAL A 72 -9.55 8.26 -18.26
C VAL A 72 -8.80 9.42 -18.93
N SER A 73 -7.94 10.07 -18.14
CA SER A 73 -6.88 10.95 -18.59
C SER A 73 -5.58 10.65 -17.81
N GLU A 74 -4.55 11.47 -17.99
CA GLU A 74 -3.33 11.39 -17.16
C GLU A 74 -3.55 11.85 -15.71
N HIS A 75 -4.66 12.54 -15.43
CA HIS A 75 -4.86 13.26 -14.17
C HIS A 75 -6.14 12.86 -13.43
N GLU A 76 -7.07 12.16 -14.06
CA GLU A 76 -8.32 11.74 -13.42
C GLU A 76 -8.95 10.53 -14.11
N GLU A 77 -9.80 9.84 -13.35
CA GLU A 77 -10.66 8.79 -13.83
C GLU A 77 -12.10 9.08 -13.40
N LEU A 78 -13.04 8.95 -14.34
CA LEU A 78 -14.45 9.22 -14.11
C LEU A 78 -15.29 8.02 -14.50
N GLU A 79 -16.15 7.59 -13.58
CA GLU A 79 -17.05 6.49 -13.82
C GLU A 79 -18.28 6.91 -14.63
N ILE A 80 -18.62 6.05 -15.60
CA ILE A 80 -19.84 6.12 -16.40
C ILE A 80 -20.66 4.84 -16.15
N PRO A 81 -21.64 4.90 -15.24
CA PRO A 81 -22.55 3.79 -14.96
C PRO A 81 -23.22 3.25 -16.22
N ARG A 82 -23.13 1.94 -16.46
CA ARG A 82 -23.74 1.28 -17.63
C ARG A 82 -25.25 1.38 -17.67
N ALA A 83 -25.88 1.56 -16.50
CA ALA A 83 -27.31 1.80 -16.36
C ALA A 83 -27.79 3.10 -17.06
N MET A 84 -26.88 3.99 -17.47
CA MET A 84 -27.21 5.19 -18.25
C MET A 84 -27.61 4.87 -19.69
N PHE A 85 -27.14 3.75 -20.24
CA PHE A 85 -27.39 3.37 -21.63
C PHE A 85 -28.67 2.53 -21.72
N GLN A 86 -29.73 3.13 -22.25
CA GLN A 86 -31.01 2.47 -22.48
C GLN A 86 -31.07 2.01 -23.93
N PHE A 87 -30.88 0.71 -24.14
CA PHE A 87 -30.87 0.10 -25.47
C PHE A 87 -32.29 -0.13 -26.00
N ASP A 88 -32.49 0.19 -27.29
CA ASP A 88 -33.73 -0.06 -28.03
C ASP A 88 -33.51 -1.20 -29.03
N ILE A 89 -33.70 -2.44 -28.56
CA ILE A 89 -33.51 -3.65 -29.36
C ILE A 89 -34.49 -3.69 -30.53
N GLU A 90 -35.73 -3.25 -30.32
CA GLU A 90 -36.78 -3.25 -31.35
C GLU A 90 -36.40 -2.33 -32.51
N LYS A 91 -35.95 -1.11 -32.21
CA LYS A 91 -35.47 -0.16 -33.21
C LYS A 91 -34.21 -0.66 -33.90
N SER A 92 -33.29 -1.28 -33.16
CA SER A 92 -32.06 -1.87 -33.72
C SER A 92 -32.38 -2.96 -34.75
N LEU A 93 -33.23 -3.93 -34.40
CA LEU A 93 -33.62 -5.03 -35.28
C LEU A 93 -34.45 -4.53 -36.48
N LYS A 94 -35.29 -3.52 -36.28
CA LYS A 94 -36.00 -2.86 -37.37
C LYS A 94 -35.02 -2.20 -38.36
N ASN A 95 -34.03 -1.46 -37.87
CA ASN A 95 -33.01 -0.82 -38.71
C ASN A 95 -32.17 -1.86 -39.47
N LEU A 96 -31.84 -3.01 -38.84
CA LEU A 96 -31.16 -4.11 -39.52
C LEU A 96 -32.02 -4.66 -40.65
N LYS A 97 -33.30 -4.92 -40.38
CA LYS A 97 -34.26 -5.46 -41.34
C LYS A 97 -34.41 -4.52 -42.55
N GLU A 98 -34.53 -3.21 -42.31
CA GLU A 98 -34.62 -2.21 -43.38
C GLU A 98 -33.35 -2.19 -44.23
N LYS A 99 -32.15 -2.16 -43.64
CA LYS A 99 -30.88 -2.23 -44.39
C LYS A 99 -30.71 -3.53 -45.18
N VAL A 100 -31.14 -4.66 -44.62
CA VAL A 100 -31.17 -5.96 -45.32
C VAL A 100 -32.10 -5.89 -46.53
N GLN A 101 -33.28 -5.28 -46.37
CA GLN A 101 -34.26 -5.13 -47.44
C GLN A 101 -33.83 -4.12 -48.50
N GLU A 102 -33.10 -3.07 -48.17
CA GLU A 102 -32.54 -2.14 -49.16
C GLU A 102 -31.47 -2.80 -50.04
N ASN A 103 -30.71 -3.74 -49.47
CA ASN A 103 -29.61 -4.44 -50.15
C ASN A 103 -30.05 -5.70 -50.93
N TRP A 104 -31.34 -5.84 -51.25
CA TRP A 104 -31.95 -7.06 -51.80
C TRP A 104 -31.69 -7.35 -53.29
N LEU A 105 -30.89 -6.52 -53.98
CA LEU A 105 -30.63 -6.69 -55.41
C LEU A 105 -29.92 -8.04 -55.68
N PRO A 106 -30.54 -8.96 -56.46
CA PRO A 106 -30.11 -10.36 -56.56
C PRO A 106 -28.76 -10.60 -57.25
N PHE A 107 -28.16 -9.56 -57.85
CA PHE A 107 -26.88 -9.63 -58.57
C PHE A 107 -25.69 -9.07 -57.78
N ILE A 108 -25.91 -8.60 -56.55
CA ILE A 108 -24.86 -8.06 -55.68
C ILE A 108 -24.45 -9.15 -54.69
N LYS A 109 -23.15 -9.44 -54.60
CA LYS A 109 -22.62 -10.30 -53.52
C LYS A 109 -23.07 -9.71 -52.19
N ARG A 110 -23.83 -10.49 -51.40
CA ARG A 110 -24.29 -10.05 -50.07
C ARG A 110 -23.06 -9.71 -49.23
N LYS A 111 -22.86 -8.41 -48.99
CA LYS A 111 -21.84 -7.93 -48.06
C LYS A 111 -22.36 -8.19 -46.65
N ASN A 112 -21.48 -8.58 -45.73
CA ASN A 112 -21.84 -8.67 -44.31
C ASN A 112 -22.40 -7.32 -43.86
N ILE A 113 -23.54 -7.36 -43.17
CA ILE A 113 -24.23 -6.17 -42.67
C ILE A 113 -24.00 -6.13 -41.18
N HIS A 114 -23.30 -5.11 -40.72
CA HIS A 114 -23.12 -4.85 -39.29
C HIS A 114 -23.74 -3.49 -38.99
N ILE A 115 -24.52 -3.45 -37.92
CA ILE A 115 -25.05 -2.21 -37.39
C ILE A 115 -24.76 -2.12 -35.88
N PRO A 116 -24.61 -0.91 -35.32
CA PRO A 116 -24.65 -0.73 -33.88
C PRO A 116 -26.06 -1.00 -33.32
N LEU A 117 -26.14 -1.18 -32.00
CA LEU A 117 -27.39 -1.05 -31.25
C LEU A 117 -27.81 0.41 -31.20
N GLU A 118 -29.11 0.64 -31.30
CA GLU A 118 -29.73 1.92 -31.01
C GLU A 118 -29.86 2.09 -29.50
N LEU A 119 -29.48 3.25 -28.98
CA LEU A 119 -29.62 3.56 -27.57
C LEU A 119 -30.05 5.01 -27.35
N THR A 120 -30.58 5.26 -26.16
CA THR A 120 -30.80 6.59 -25.61
C THR A 120 -30.09 6.71 -24.27
N LEU A 121 -29.53 7.87 -23.99
CA LEU A 121 -29.01 8.16 -22.65
C LEU A 121 -30.17 8.50 -21.73
N ALA A 122 -30.20 7.88 -20.55
CA ALA A 122 -31.11 8.30 -19.50
C ALA A 122 -30.94 9.81 -19.23
N PRO A 123 -32.03 10.58 -19.02
CA PRO A 123 -31.92 11.97 -18.59
C PRO A 123 -31.21 11.97 -17.24
N ASP A 124 -30.15 12.76 -17.08
CA ASP A 124 -29.41 12.66 -15.84
C ASP A 124 -28.80 13.93 -15.31
N ASP A 125 -29.19 14.20 -14.07
CA ASP A 125 -28.62 15.19 -13.19
C ASP A 125 -27.20 14.78 -12.74
N ARG A 126 -26.78 13.52 -12.94
CA ARG A 126 -25.46 12.99 -12.53
C ARG A 126 -24.25 13.56 -13.28
N PHE A 127 -24.43 14.16 -14.46
CA PHE A 127 -23.34 14.91 -15.09
C PHE A 127 -23.10 16.28 -14.44
N LYS A 128 -23.97 16.73 -13.52
CA LYS A 128 -23.73 17.96 -12.75
C LYS A 128 -22.51 17.82 -11.85
N ASP A 129 -22.19 16.60 -11.45
CA ASP A 129 -21.05 16.30 -10.58
C ASP A 129 -19.75 16.16 -11.39
N TRP A 130 -19.82 16.07 -12.72
CA TRP A 130 -18.63 16.06 -13.56
C TRP A 130 -17.94 17.43 -13.52
N PRO A 131 -16.60 17.47 -13.49
CA PRO A 131 -15.88 18.73 -13.48
C PRO A 131 -16.20 19.62 -14.67
N THR A 132 -16.34 20.92 -14.43
CA THR A 132 -16.78 21.91 -15.44
C THR A 132 -15.77 22.12 -16.57
N TYR A 133 -14.54 21.65 -16.43
CA TYR A 133 -13.50 21.75 -17.47
C TYR A 133 -13.58 20.61 -18.51
N ILE A 134 -14.41 19.59 -18.28
CA ILE A 134 -14.60 18.46 -19.20
C ILE A 134 -15.71 18.76 -20.18
N ASP A 135 -15.43 18.55 -21.46
CA ASP A 135 -16.44 18.48 -22.50
C ASP A 135 -17.20 17.15 -22.38
N VAL A 136 -18.20 17.17 -21.48
CA VAL A 136 -19.09 16.03 -21.23
C VAL A 136 -19.79 15.58 -22.51
N PRO A 137 -20.38 16.47 -23.35
CA PRO A 137 -20.98 16.06 -24.61
C PRO A 137 -20.04 15.25 -25.53
N THR A 138 -18.80 15.71 -25.71
CA THR A 138 -17.84 15.03 -26.59
C THR A 138 -17.31 13.73 -25.97
N THR A 139 -17.06 13.71 -24.66
CA THR A 139 -16.63 12.51 -23.93
C THR A 139 -17.72 11.44 -23.96
N MET A 140 -18.97 11.82 -23.69
CA MET A 140 -20.11 10.89 -23.73
C MET A 140 -20.44 10.40 -25.13
N LYS A 141 -20.14 11.17 -26.18
CA LYS A 141 -20.24 10.68 -27.56
C LYS A 141 -19.29 9.50 -27.81
N LYS A 142 -18.06 9.56 -27.28
CA LYS A 142 -17.11 8.43 -27.37
C LYS A 142 -17.63 7.22 -26.57
N ALA A 143 -18.11 7.44 -25.35
CA ALA A 143 -18.70 6.40 -24.51
C ALA A 143 -19.90 5.71 -25.19
N THR A 144 -20.79 6.51 -25.78
CA THR A 144 -21.96 6.04 -26.53
C THR A 144 -21.54 5.17 -27.73
N THR A 145 -20.51 5.58 -28.47
CA THR A 145 -20.00 4.81 -29.63
C THR A 145 -19.50 3.42 -29.21
N LEU A 146 -18.87 3.30 -28.04
CA LEU A 146 -18.44 2.01 -27.49
C LEU A 146 -19.64 1.18 -27.02
N ALA A 147 -20.58 1.79 -26.27
CA ALA A 147 -21.78 1.12 -25.77
C ALA A 147 -22.69 0.61 -26.89
N GLU A 148 -22.86 1.39 -27.97
CA GLU A 148 -23.57 1.01 -29.20
C GLU A 148 -23.02 -0.28 -29.83
N ASN A 149 -21.76 -0.61 -29.58
CA ASN A 149 -21.10 -1.81 -30.09
C ASN A 149 -20.76 -2.82 -28.98
N LEU A 150 -21.24 -2.61 -27.75
CA LEU A 150 -20.92 -3.40 -26.55
C LEU A 150 -19.40 -3.63 -26.37
N GLN A 151 -18.59 -2.64 -26.74
CA GLN A 151 -17.13 -2.72 -26.70
C GLN A 151 -16.58 -2.29 -25.34
N GLU A 152 -15.49 -2.94 -24.93
CA GLU A 152 -14.71 -2.61 -23.75
C GLU A 152 -13.43 -1.88 -24.17
N ALA A 153 -13.37 -0.57 -23.91
CA ALA A 153 -12.18 0.24 -24.11
C ALA A 153 -12.19 1.46 -23.18
N PRO A 154 -11.03 1.97 -22.75
CA PRO A 154 -10.94 3.20 -21.99
C PRO A 154 -11.45 4.39 -22.80
N ILE A 155 -12.25 5.26 -22.18
CA ILE A 155 -12.81 6.44 -22.83
C ILE A 155 -11.90 7.64 -22.56
N ALA A 156 -11.18 8.11 -23.58
CA ALA A 156 -10.33 9.29 -23.41
C ALA A 156 -11.18 10.54 -23.11
N ILE A 157 -10.97 11.14 -21.94
CA ILE A 157 -11.59 12.40 -21.51
C ILE A 157 -11.26 13.51 -22.51
N VAL A 158 -12.24 14.35 -22.82
CA VAL A 158 -12.08 15.53 -23.68
C VAL A 158 -12.28 16.79 -22.84
N TYR A 159 -11.32 17.71 -22.91
CA TYR A 159 -11.37 19.00 -22.22
C TYR A 159 -11.93 20.10 -23.13
N HIS A 160 -12.62 21.09 -22.58
CA HIS A 160 -13.28 22.16 -23.35
C HIS A 160 -12.34 23.02 -24.20
N ASP A 161 -11.07 23.21 -23.80
CA ASP A 161 -10.17 24.19 -24.42
C ASP A 161 -9.06 23.56 -25.31
N GLU A 162 -9.10 22.25 -25.59
CA GLU A 162 -8.04 21.45 -26.26
C GLU A 162 -6.62 21.63 -25.68
N ARG A 163 -6.49 22.37 -24.59
CA ARG A 163 -5.27 22.57 -23.81
C ARG A 163 -5.27 21.56 -22.68
N GLU A 164 -4.08 21.05 -22.36
CA GLU A 164 -3.90 20.27 -21.13
C GLU A 164 -4.52 21.05 -19.96
N PRO A 165 -5.25 20.35 -19.09
CA PRO A 165 -5.96 21.01 -18.01
C PRO A 165 -4.94 21.73 -17.11
N TYR A 166 -5.28 22.96 -16.73
CA TYR A 166 -4.41 23.75 -15.86
C TYR A 166 -4.36 23.11 -14.48
N LEU A 167 -3.19 22.60 -14.08
CA LEU A 167 -2.97 22.10 -12.74
C LEU A 167 -2.85 23.27 -11.75
N HIS A 168 -3.70 23.28 -10.74
CA HIS A 168 -3.59 24.19 -9.62
C HIS A 168 -2.47 23.73 -8.70
N THR A 169 -1.60 24.66 -8.31
CA THR A 169 -0.63 24.41 -7.24
C THR A 169 -1.36 24.37 -5.90
N VAL A 170 -1.38 23.19 -5.28
CA VAL A 170 -1.97 22.97 -3.95
C VAL A 170 -1.03 23.52 -2.90
N VAL A 171 0.25 23.17 -2.98
CA VAL A 171 1.29 23.68 -2.09
C VAL A 171 2.63 23.71 -2.83
N ASP A 172 3.46 24.70 -2.53
CA ASP A 172 4.83 24.79 -3.02
C ASP A 172 5.81 25.24 -1.95
N THR A 173 7.08 24.94 -2.18
CA THR A 173 8.20 25.41 -1.37
C THR A 173 9.45 25.62 -2.22
N SER A 174 10.35 26.47 -1.74
CA SER A 174 11.65 26.72 -2.35
C SER A 174 12.70 26.74 -1.26
N VAL A 175 13.73 25.91 -1.39
CA VAL A 175 14.80 25.75 -0.41
C VAL A 175 16.17 25.86 -1.06
N GLU A 176 17.13 26.38 -0.32
CA GLU A 176 18.53 26.45 -0.74
C GLU A 176 19.25 25.13 -0.43
N LEU A 177 20.13 24.70 -1.33
CA LEU A 177 20.93 23.50 -1.15
C LEU A 177 21.96 23.72 -0.03
N PRO A 178 22.01 22.84 0.98
CA PRO A 178 23.02 22.88 2.02
C PRO A 178 24.44 22.73 1.46
N ASN A 179 25.39 23.42 2.10
CA ASN A 179 26.81 23.25 1.79
C ASN A 179 27.23 21.77 1.90
N GLY A 180 27.94 21.28 0.90
CA GLY A 180 28.44 19.90 0.83
C GLY A 180 27.58 18.95 0.00
N LEU A 181 26.35 19.33 -0.37
CA LEU A 181 25.55 18.56 -1.33
C LEU A 181 25.98 18.85 -2.77
N SER A 182 26.00 17.81 -3.61
CA SER A 182 26.28 17.97 -5.03
C SER A 182 25.04 18.43 -5.78
N SER A 183 25.06 19.68 -6.25
CA SER A 183 24.03 20.27 -7.12
C SER A 183 23.65 19.36 -8.30
N LYS A 184 24.63 18.71 -8.94
CA LYS A 184 24.40 17.74 -10.04
C LYS A 184 23.67 16.46 -9.59
N LYS A 185 23.96 15.95 -8.39
CA LYS A 185 23.26 14.76 -7.86
C LYS A 185 21.82 15.09 -7.50
N VAL A 186 21.59 16.26 -6.90
CA VAL A 186 20.23 16.75 -6.64
C VAL A 186 19.44 16.89 -7.95
N GLU A 187 20.06 17.42 -9.01
CA GLU A 187 19.43 17.58 -10.32
C GLU A 187 18.97 16.22 -10.90
N MET A 188 19.83 15.19 -10.85
CA MET A 188 19.47 13.84 -11.30
C MET A 188 18.30 13.23 -10.50
N ILE A 189 18.23 13.51 -9.19
CA ILE A 189 17.12 13.06 -8.34
C ILE A 189 15.84 13.81 -8.72
N VAL A 190 15.93 15.13 -8.88
CA VAL A 190 14.81 16.00 -9.31
C VAL A 190 14.24 15.54 -10.63
N GLU A 191 15.07 15.25 -11.63
CA GLU A 191 14.64 14.78 -12.95
C GLU A 191 13.87 13.45 -12.87
N SER A 192 14.20 12.57 -11.92
CA SER A 192 13.49 11.29 -11.76
C SER A 192 12.10 11.43 -11.16
N ILE A 193 11.91 12.41 -10.27
CA ILE A 193 10.67 12.61 -9.51
C ILE A 193 9.75 13.65 -10.20
N ASN A 194 10.31 14.60 -10.93
CA ASN A 194 9.53 15.64 -11.59
C ASN A 194 8.53 15.06 -12.59
N GLY A 195 7.27 15.44 -12.46
CA GLY A 195 6.16 14.99 -13.30
C GLY A 195 5.54 13.67 -12.83
N GLN A 196 6.07 13.02 -11.79
CA GLN A 196 5.46 11.80 -11.25
C GLN A 196 4.09 12.08 -10.66
N THR A 197 3.18 11.13 -10.83
CA THR A 197 1.80 11.23 -10.39
C THR A 197 1.49 10.25 -9.27
N ILE A 198 0.64 10.67 -8.34
CA ILE A 198 0.06 9.83 -7.29
C ILE A 198 -1.43 9.72 -7.59
N LYS A 199 -1.81 8.64 -8.26
CA LYS A 199 -3.18 8.41 -8.74
C LYS A 199 -4.18 8.22 -7.59
N PRO A 200 -5.49 8.41 -7.85
CA PRO A 200 -6.54 8.16 -6.86
C PRO A 200 -6.43 6.76 -6.26
N LYS A 201 -6.51 6.68 -4.92
CA LYS A 201 -6.47 5.43 -4.16
C LYS A 201 -5.23 4.56 -4.41
N GLU A 202 -4.15 5.12 -4.93
CA GLU A 202 -2.87 4.43 -5.15
C GLU A 202 -1.77 4.95 -4.22
N SER A 203 -0.75 4.11 -4.04
CA SER A 203 0.47 4.45 -3.32
C SER A 203 1.63 4.79 -4.26
N PHE A 204 2.50 5.70 -3.84
CA PHE A 204 3.69 6.12 -4.57
C PHE A 204 4.95 5.95 -3.71
N SER A 205 5.94 5.23 -4.24
CA SER A 205 7.23 4.94 -3.61
C SER A 205 8.30 5.87 -4.16
N ILE A 206 8.94 6.69 -3.30
CA ILE A 206 10.04 7.55 -3.76
C ILE A 206 11.22 6.69 -4.20
N LEU A 207 11.61 5.70 -3.40
CA LEU A 207 12.73 4.80 -3.69
C LEU A 207 12.56 4.10 -5.04
N GLY A 208 11.34 3.66 -5.37
CA GLY A 208 11.02 3.00 -6.63
C GLY A 208 11.16 3.90 -7.87
N THR A 209 11.11 5.22 -7.69
CA THR A 209 11.27 6.21 -8.75
C THR A 209 12.74 6.60 -8.98
N LEU A 210 13.59 6.48 -7.95
CA LEU A 210 14.97 6.91 -8.05
C LEU A 210 15.76 6.07 -9.06
N PRO A 211 16.69 6.69 -9.81
CA PRO A 211 17.61 5.93 -10.65
C PRO A 211 18.53 5.07 -9.76
N LYS A 212 19.31 4.16 -10.38
CA LYS A 212 20.37 3.45 -9.66
C LYS A 212 21.45 4.45 -9.24
N LEU A 213 21.31 4.99 -8.04
CA LEU A 213 22.24 5.93 -7.45
C LEU A 213 23.33 5.19 -6.69
N SER A 214 24.55 5.72 -6.77
CA SER A 214 25.66 5.28 -5.93
C SER A 214 25.42 5.64 -4.47
N SER A 215 25.97 4.84 -3.56
CA SER A 215 25.78 5.01 -2.10
C SER A 215 26.26 6.36 -1.56
N ASP A 216 27.10 7.08 -2.30
CA ASP A 216 27.58 8.43 -1.97
C ASP A 216 26.58 9.54 -2.33
N SER A 217 25.39 9.21 -2.85
CA SER A 217 24.30 10.17 -3.12
C SER A 217 23.26 10.22 -2.01
N GLN A 218 23.53 9.51 -0.90
CA GLN A 218 22.59 9.29 0.19
C GLN A 218 22.12 10.60 0.85
N GLN A 219 23.00 11.60 0.94
CA GLN A 219 22.67 12.88 1.55
C GLN A 219 21.74 13.71 0.65
N GLU A 220 21.97 13.71 -0.66
CA GLU A 220 21.11 14.39 -1.63
C GLU A 220 19.73 13.75 -1.73
N VAL A 221 19.66 12.41 -1.71
CA VAL A 221 18.37 11.69 -1.68
C VAL A 221 17.58 12.05 -0.42
N ASN A 222 18.21 11.98 0.75
CA ASN A 222 17.56 12.32 2.02
C ASN A 222 17.14 13.79 2.06
N PHE A 223 17.92 14.70 1.47
CA PHE A 223 17.56 16.10 1.36
C PHE A 223 16.28 16.31 0.54
N VAL A 224 16.20 15.75 -0.67
CA VAL A 224 14.99 15.88 -1.52
C VAL A 224 13.80 15.22 -0.85
N ALA A 225 13.96 14.00 -0.32
CA ALA A 225 12.89 13.26 0.34
C ALA A 225 12.34 13.97 1.59
N SER A 226 13.21 14.61 2.40
CA SER A 226 12.78 15.36 3.58
C SER A 226 11.97 16.60 3.21
N ASN A 227 12.35 17.30 2.12
CA ASN A 227 11.59 18.45 1.62
C ASN A 227 10.26 18.04 0.98
N LEU A 228 10.21 16.89 0.30
CA LEU A 228 8.95 16.31 -0.18
C LEU A 228 8.04 15.93 0.99
N TYR A 229 8.57 15.32 2.06
CA TYR A 229 7.80 15.01 3.25
C TYR A 229 7.20 16.27 3.89
N ALA A 230 7.99 17.34 4.03
CA ALA A 230 7.49 18.62 4.53
C ALA A 230 6.35 19.22 3.67
N LEU A 231 6.38 18.98 2.36
CA LEU A 231 5.35 19.41 1.43
C LEU A 231 4.07 18.54 1.56
N VAL A 232 4.24 17.22 1.68
CA VAL A 232 3.17 16.24 1.87
C VAL A 232 2.40 16.49 3.17
N LEU A 233 3.07 16.90 4.24
CA LEU A 233 2.41 17.24 5.51
C LEU A 233 1.41 18.39 5.40
N GLN A 234 1.52 19.20 4.35
CA GLN A 234 0.61 20.32 4.06
C GLN A 234 -0.52 19.93 3.09
N THR A 235 -0.63 18.65 2.74
CA THR A 235 -1.72 18.10 1.94
C THR A 235 -2.43 16.97 2.70
N ASN A 236 -3.55 16.52 2.15
CA ASN A 236 -4.31 15.36 2.62
C ASN A 236 -3.70 14.01 2.19
N LEU A 237 -2.54 13.99 1.53
CA LEU A 237 -1.82 12.76 1.22
C LEU A 237 -1.43 12.04 2.53
N THR A 238 -1.54 10.72 2.53
CA THR A 238 -1.19 9.90 3.69
C THR A 238 0.25 9.41 3.58
N VAL A 239 1.00 9.47 4.67
CA VAL A 239 2.37 8.91 4.73
C VAL A 239 2.24 7.50 5.27
N LEU A 240 2.39 6.51 4.38
CA LEU A 240 2.29 5.08 4.75
C LEU A 240 3.60 4.55 5.33
N GLU A 241 4.72 5.01 4.78
CA GLU A 241 6.06 4.62 5.25
C GLU A 241 6.95 5.84 5.31
N ARG A 242 7.69 5.97 6.40
CA ARG A 242 8.78 6.92 6.55
C ARG A 242 9.79 6.36 7.54
N HIS A 243 11.07 6.45 7.20
CA HIS A 243 12.16 6.22 8.14
C HIS A 243 12.82 7.54 8.51
N SER A 244 13.10 7.74 9.80
CA SER A 244 13.83 8.91 10.26
C SER A 244 15.35 8.77 10.01
N GLN A 245 16.03 9.91 9.89
CA GLN A 245 17.49 9.96 9.93
C GLN A 245 17.96 9.80 11.37
N GLU A 246 19.07 9.09 11.60
CA GLU A 246 19.63 8.88 12.94
C GLU A 246 20.23 10.16 13.53
N VAL A 247 20.71 11.05 12.67
CA VAL A 247 21.28 12.35 13.03
C VAL A 247 20.41 13.44 12.41
N ILE A 248 20.15 14.50 13.18
CA ILE A 248 19.39 15.67 12.72
C ILE A 248 20.31 16.51 11.81
N PRO A 249 20.04 16.64 10.51
CA PRO A 249 20.83 17.51 9.65
C PRO A 249 20.62 18.98 10.03
N ALA A 250 21.67 19.79 9.95
CA ALA A 250 21.62 21.20 10.35
C ALA A 250 20.60 22.06 9.57
N TYR A 251 20.19 21.59 8.38
CA TYR A 251 19.23 22.25 7.51
C TYR A 251 17.76 21.83 7.77
N LEU A 252 17.51 20.89 8.69
CA LEU A 252 16.16 20.42 9.01
C LEU A 252 15.78 20.70 10.45
N GLU A 253 14.50 20.99 10.65
CA GLU A 253 13.89 20.87 11.96
C GLU A 253 13.86 19.39 12.40
N PRO A 254 14.13 19.07 13.68
CA PRO A 254 14.02 17.69 14.17
C PRO A 254 12.64 17.11 13.89
N GLY A 255 12.55 15.82 13.54
CA GLY A 255 11.27 15.21 13.18
C GLY A 255 10.92 15.30 11.69
N MET A 256 11.67 16.06 10.90
CA MET A 256 11.41 16.23 9.45
C MET A 256 12.33 15.37 8.55
N GLY A 257 13.34 14.74 9.13
CA GLY A 257 14.36 13.99 8.38
C GLY A 257 13.82 12.68 7.83
N VAL A 258 13.90 12.48 6.52
CA VAL A 258 13.59 11.21 5.86
C VAL A 258 14.88 10.49 5.49
N ASN A 259 14.90 9.17 5.68
CA ASN A 259 16.01 8.29 5.34
C ASN A 259 15.55 7.28 4.28
N ILE A 260 15.92 7.50 3.02
CA ILE A 260 15.68 6.56 1.94
C ILE A 260 16.95 5.75 1.72
N ASN A 261 16.92 4.43 1.81
CA ASN A 261 18.13 3.61 1.67
C ASN A 261 17.90 2.43 0.73
N THR A 262 18.58 2.45 -0.42
CA THR A 262 18.47 1.42 -1.46
C THR A 262 18.98 0.04 -1.02
N ARG A 263 19.91 -0.01 -0.05
CA ARG A 263 20.49 -1.28 0.43
C ARG A 263 19.60 -1.94 1.48
N THR A 264 18.99 -1.15 2.36
CA THR A 264 18.13 -1.67 3.44
C THR A 264 16.64 -1.55 3.10
N GLY A 265 16.28 -1.08 1.90
CA GLY A 265 14.90 -0.93 1.46
C GLY A 265 14.10 0.14 2.21
N LYS A 266 14.75 1.10 2.88
CA LYS A 266 14.03 2.18 3.58
C LYS A 266 13.47 3.16 2.56
N ASP A 267 12.19 3.48 2.66
CA ASP A 267 11.50 4.33 1.70
C ASP A 267 10.70 5.46 2.37
N LEU A 268 10.21 6.39 1.53
CA LEU A 268 9.08 7.25 1.79
C LEU A 268 7.93 6.80 0.87
N VAL A 269 6.90 6.19 1.45
CA VAL A 269 5.72 5.73 0.69
C VAL A 269 4.55 6.63 1.03
N LEU A 270 3.95 7.18 -0.02
CA LEU A 270 2.81 8.09 0.03
C LEU A 270 1.56 7.36 -0.46
N TYR A 271 0.39 7.72 0.04
CA TYR A 271 -0.90 7.24 -0.45
C TYR A 271 -1.82 8.41 -0.72
N ASN A 272 -2.53 8.35 -1.84
CA ASN A 272 -3.54 9.33 -2.20
C ASN A 272 -4.93 8.83 -1.82
N PRO A 273 -5.52 9.32 -0.71
CA PRO A 273 -6.87 8.95 -0.31
C PRO A 273 -7.96 9.63 -1.15
N ASN A 274 -7.60 10.53 -2.07
CA ASN A 274 -8.54 11.36 -2.82
C ASN A 274 -8.92 10.73 -4.16
N ASP A 275 -9.86 11.38 -4.84
CA ASP A 275 -10.35 10.98 -6.16
C ASP A 275 -9.64 11.74 -7.30
N ASN A 276 -8.80 12.72 -6.98
CA ASN A 276 -7.99 13.48 -7.92
C ASN A 276 -6.53 12.99 -7.90
N THR A 277 -5.85 13.01 -9.05
CA THR A 277 -4.41 12.76 -9.11
C THR A 277 -3.62 13.97 -8.60
N TYR A 278 -2.58 13.72 -7.82
CA TYR A 278 -1.55 14.73 -7.54
C TYR A 278 -0.34 14.54 -8.45
N THR A 279 0.20 15.64 -8.94
CA THR A 279 1.44 15.67 -9.71
C THR A 279 2.54 16.34 -8.88
N LEU A 280 3.65 15.63 -8.69
CA LEU A 280 4.86 16.18 -8.09
C LEU A 280 5.62 16.99 -9.15
N THR A 281 5.84 18.27 -8.90
CA THR A 281 6.66 19.12 -9.78
C THR A 281 7.88 19.58 -9.03
N LEU A 282 9.05 19.19 -9.51
CA LEU A 282 10.33 19.55 -8.93
C LEU A 282 11.17 20.24 -9.99
N SER A 283 11.88 21.27 -9.58
CA SER A 283 12.86 21.94 -10.45
C SER A 283 14.00 22.45 -9.60
N GLN A 284 15.19 22.43 -10.18
CA GLN A 284 16.38 23.01 -9.57
C GLN A 284 16.89 24.14 -10.46
N ASN A 285 17.20 25.28 -9.86
CA ASN A 285 17.86 26.39 -10.52
C ASN A 285 19.07 26.83 -9.72
N GLY A 286 20.26 26.43 -10.18
CA GLY A 286 21.49 26.59 -9.42
C GLY A 286 21.43 25.82 -8.10
N ASP A 287 21.50 26.55 -6.99
CA ASP A 287 21.46 26.02 -5.63
C ASP A 287 20.08 26.17 -4.97
N HIS A 288 19.04 26.46 -5.74
CA HIS A 288 17.66 26.48 -5.24
C HIS A 288 16.86 25.31 -5.80
N LEU A 289 16.29 24.52 -4.90
CA LEU A 289 15.32 23.47 -5.19
C LEU A 289 13.91 23.99 -4.95
N LYS A 290 13.07 23.97 -5.98
CA LYS A 290 11.65 24.25 -5.90
C LYS A 290 10.86 22.95 -6.02
N LEU A 291 9.92 22.73 -5.12
CA LEU A 291 9.00 21.60 -5.13
C LEU A 291 7.57 22.11 -5.05
N SER A 292 6.64 21.48 -5.77
CA SER A 292 5.21 21.71 -5.62
C SER A 292 4.41 20.42 -5.81
N ILE A 293 3.26 20.39 -5.16
CA ILE A 293 2.21 19.38 -5.38
C ILE A 293 1.08 20.10 -6.11
N ASN A 294 0.69 19.60 -7.28
CA ASN A 294 -0.36 20.18 -8.10
C ASN A 294 -1.50 19.18 -8.33
N ALA A 295 -2.71 19.68 -8.53
CA ALA A 295 -3.91 18.87 -8.80
C ALA A 295 -4.85 19.61 -9.76
N LEU A 296 -5.79 18.89 -10.38
CA LEU A 296 -6.80 19.50 -11.27
C LEU A 296 -7.77 20.43 -10.55
N THR A 297 -8.05 20.15 -9.28
CA THR A 297 -8.92 20.96 -8.44
C THR A 297 -8.09 21.75 -7.45
N ALA A 298 -8.48 23.00 -7.20
CA ALA A 298 -7.93 23.75 -6.09
C ALA A 298 -8.31 23.07 -4.77
N GLU A 299 -7.31 22.83 -3.92
CA GLU A 299 -7.50 22.23 -2.60
C GLU A 299 -6.97 23.15 -1.51
N SER A 300 -7.50 22.98 -0.30
CA SER A 300 -7.02 23.75 0.86
C SER A 300 -5.74 23.13 1.40
N THR A 301 -4.78 23.96 1.78
CA THR A 301 -3.56 23.52 2.45
C THR A 301 -3.84 23.20 3.91
N LEU A 302 -3.13 22.19 4.42
CA LEU A 302 -3.11 21.83 5.83
C LEU A 302 -1.90 22.45 6.52
N GLY A 303 -2.01 22.64 7.84
CA GLY A 303 -0.89 23.02 8.68
C GLY A 303 -0.22 21.81 9.30
N TYR A 304 1.04 21.94 9.70
CA TYR A 304 1.69 20.97 10.57
C TYR A 304 2.54 21.69 11.62
N ARG A 305 2.87 20.98 12.69
CA ARG A 305 3.78 21.47 13.73
C ARG A 305 4.67 20.35 14.27
N VAL A 306 5.88 20.71 14.64
CA VAL A 306 6.81 19.84 15.37
C VAL A 306 6.71 20.13 16.86
N ALA A 307 6.53 19.10 17.67
CA ALA A 307 6.53 19.16 19.13
C ALA A 307 7.82 18.55 19.68
N ARG A 308 8.60 19.32 20.43
CA ARG A 308 9.70 18.76 21.24
C ARG A 308 9.11 18.16 22.50
N ILE A 309 9.11 16.85 22.60
CA ILE A 309 8.47 16.11 23.69
C ILE A 309 9.40 16.06 24.90
N LYS A 310 10.66 15.65 24.69
CA LYS A 310 11.60 15.44 25.78
C LYS A 310 13.05 15.59 25.31
N GLN A 311 13.88 16.22 26.15
CA GLN A 311 15.32 16.16 26.03
C GLN A 311 15.86 15.01 26.90
N VAL A 312 16.80 14.23 26.37
CA VAL A 312 17.34 13.04 27.05
C VAL A 312 18.79 13.28 27.40
N GLU A 313 19.08 13.36 28.70
CA GLU A 313 20.43 13.64 29.18
C GLU A 313 21.42 12.52 28.82
N PRO A 314 22.66 12.85 28.44
CA PRO A 314 23.67 11.87 28.13
C PRO A 314 24.19 11.19 29.39
N ARG A 315 24.45 9.88 29.28
CA ARG A 315 25.15 9.14 30.34
C ARG A 315 26.63 9.51 30.35
N THR A 316 27.25 9.47 31.54
CA THR A 316 28.71 9.59 31.67
C THR A 316 29.33 8.19 31.75
N ILE A 317 30.27 7.90 30.87
CA ILE A 317 31.06 6.68 30.82
C ILE A 317 32.45 6.99 31.38
N TYR A 318 32.81 6.31 32.46
CA TYR A 318 34.16 6.37 33.02
C TYR A 318 35.05 5.31 32.38
N ARG A 319 36.21 5.71 31.87
CA ARG A 319 37.25 4.82 31.34
C ARG A 319 38.50 4.93 32.20
N TYR A 320 39.10 3.80 32.54
CA TYR A 320 40.27 3.77 33.40
C TYR A 320 41.56 3.81 32.57
N SER A 321 42.55 4.60 33.01
CA SER A 321 43.89 4.66 32.42
C SER A 321 44.96 4.61 33.49
N LYS A 322 46.07 3.92 33.19
CA LYS A 322 47.29 3.89 34.02
C LYS A 322 48.19 5.10 33.80
N ASP A 323 47.88 5.93 32.79
CA ASP A 323 48.69 7.10 32.43
C ASP A 323 48.25 8.38 33.15
N LEU A 324 47.17 8.33 33.95
CA LEU A 324 46.66 9.46 34.72
C LEU A 324 46.99 9.26 36.20
N GLY A 325 47.56 10.29 36.83
CA GLY A 325 47.82 10.28 38.25
C GLY A 325 46.55 10.48 39.09
N PHE A 326 46.62 10.14 40.37
CA PHE A 326 45.51 10.31 41.29
C PHE A 326 44.92 11.73 41.30
N GLY A 327 43.59 11.83 41.26
CA GLY A 327 42.87 13.11 41.22
C GLY A 327 42.87 13.79 39.86
N GLU A 328 43.61 13.27 38.88
CA GLU A 328 43.54 13.71 37.49
C GLU A 328 42.35 13.07 36.79
N SER A 329 41.66 13.85 35.96
CA SER A 329 40.65 13.32 35.04
C SER A 329 40.73 14.09 33.74
N THR A 330 40.44 13.40 32.64
CA THR A 330 40.42 14.02 31.31
C THR A 330 39.11 13.67 30.63
N ILE A 331 38.36 14.68 30.22
CA ILE A 331 37.19 14.47 29.35
C ILE A 331 37.70 14.28 27.93
N ILE A 332 37.46 13.09 27.37
CA ILE A 332 37.88 12.77 25.98
C ILE A 332 36.72 12.88 24.99
N GLN A 333 35.48 12.94 25.48
CA GLN A 333 34.29 13.21 24.69
C GLN A 333 33.26 13.94 25.57
N GLU A 334 32.82 15.12 25.14
CA GLU A 334 31.68 15.78 25.79
C GLU A 334 30.39 15.05 25.44
N GLY A 335 29.43 15.06 26.38
CA GLY A 335 28.12 14.46 26.15
C GLY A 335 27.21 15.42 25.39
N GLU A 336 26.40 14.89 24.49
CA GLU A 336 25.35 15.62 23.78
C GLU A 336 23.98 15.05 24.15
N ALA A 337 23.05 15.92 24.52
CA ALA A 337 21.70 15.49 24.87
C ALA A 337 20.96 14.96 23.64
N GLY A 338 20.23 13.87 23.84
CA GLY A 338 19.29 13.31 22.88
C GLY A 338 17.98 14.08 22.88
N LEU A 339 17.09 13.73 21.96
CA LEU A 339 15.84 14.45 21.75
C LEU A 339 14.73 13.49 21.28
N GLU A 340 13.56 13.62 21.88
CA GLU A 340 12.32 13.00 21.41
C GLU A 340 11.39 14.09 20.86
N VAL A 341 10.91 13.90 19.63
CA VAL A 341 10.00 14.82 18.95
C VAL A 341 8.82 14.10 18.34
N ALA A 342 7.72 14.82 18.15
CA ALA A 342 6.54 14.32 17.46
C ALA A 342 6.07 15.35 16.42
N VAL A 343 5.66 14.88 15.25
CA VAL A 343 5.10 15.72 14.18
C VAL A 343 3.58 15.54 14.16
N TYR A 344 2.87 16.65 14.21
CA TYR A 344 1.41 16.69 14.13
C TYR A 344 0.97 17.41 12.87
N ARG A 345 -0.06 16.88 12.21
CA ARG A 345 -0.78 17.57 11.13
C ARG A 345 -2.08 18.13 11.68
N ASN A 346 -2.36 19.37 11.34
CA ASN A 346 -3.51 20.12 11.81
C ASN A 346 -4.54 20.21 10.67
N ASP A 347 -5.64 19.49 10.82
CA ASP A 347 -6.87 19.81 10.11
C ASP A 347 -7.66 20.81 10.98
N ALA A 348 -8.56 21.60 10.39
CA ALA A 348 -9.27 22.73 11.03
C ALA A 348 -10.07 22.36 12.30
N ARG A 349 -10.13 21.09 12.67
CA ARG A 349 -10.91 20.55 13.80
C ARG A 349 -10.10 19.65 14.73
N GLU A 350 -9.04 18.99 14.25
CA GLU A 350 -8.31 17.96 15.00
C GLU A 350 -6.81 17.93 14.62
N GLU A 351 -5.96 17.57 15.59
CA GLU A 351 -4.54 17.31 15.37
C GLU A 351 -4.29 15.81 15.25
N GLU A 352 -3.67 15.40 14.16
CA GLU A 352 -3.29 14.01 13.88
C GLU A 352 -1.79 13.82 14.18
N LEU A 353 -1.43 12.82 14.98
CA LEU A 353 -0.03 12.42 15.16
C LEU A 353 0.45 11.70 13.91
N ILE A 354 1.42 12.27 13.20
CA ILE A 354 2.00 11.68 11.98
C ILE A 354 3.21 10.81 12.28
N SER A 355 4.11 11.29 13.16
CA SER A 355 5.33 10.56 13.47
C SER A 355 5.91 10.93 14.83
N ARG A 356 6.74 10.05 15.37
CA ARG A 356 7.54 10.26 16.57
C ARG A 356 8.96 9.79 16.31
N ASP A 357 9.91 10.69 16.50
CA ASP A 357 11.33 10.43 16.26
C ASP A 357 12.10 10.50 17.58
N PHE A 358 13.05 9.58 17.74
CA PHE A 358 13.96 9.54 18.87
C PHE A 358 15.40 9.62 18.38
N TYR A 359 16.10 10.66 18.83
CA TYR A 359 17.50 10.90 18.58
C TYR A 359 18.29 10.57 19.86
N PRO A 360 19.13 9.53 19.87
CA PRO A 360 19.82 9.09 21.08
C PRO A 360 20.86 10.11 21.54
N PRO A 361 21.07 10.26 22.86
CA PRO A 361 22.16 11.09 23.38
C PRO A 361 23.54 10.49 23.07
N VAL A 362 24.52 11.36 22.87
CA VAL A 362 25.94 10.98 22.78
C VAL A 362 26.52 10.98 24.20
N PRO A 363 27.09 9.86 24.70
CA PRO A 363 27.58 9.80 26.07
C PRO A 363 28.79 10.70 26.30
N LYS A 364 28.92 11.26 27.50
CA LYS A 364 30.14 11.92 27.96
C LYS A 364 31.15 10.85 28.35
N ILE A 365 32.40 10.94 27.88
CA ILE A 365 33.45 9.99 28.24
C ILE A 365 34.54 10.70 29.05
N VAL A 366 34.72 10.25 30.29
CA VAL A 366 35.71 10.76 31.24
C VAL A 366 36.73 9.67 31.52
N VAL A 367 38.01 9.97 31.30
CA VAL A 367 39.11 9.08 31.66
C VAL A 367 39.57 9.41 33.07
N VAL A 368 39.67 8.39 33.91
CA VAL A 368 40.07 8.46 35.32
C VAL A 368 41.22 7.46 35.60
N PRO A 369 41.98 7.61 36.71
CA PRO A 369 43.08 6.72 37.05
C PRO A 369 42.62 5.30 37.33
N PHE A 370 43.45 4.30 37.00
CA PHE A 370 43.16 2.89 37.24
C PHE A 370 43.12 2.56 38.75
N GLU A 371 42.07 1.84 39.18
CA GLU A 371 41.68 1.60 40.59
C GLU A 371 42.81 1.09 41.51
N ASP A 372 43.82 0.38 40.97
CA ASP A 372 44.92 -0.15 41.78
C ASP A 372 45.79 0.95 42.43
N GLU A 373 45.90 2.14 41.82
CA GLU A 373 46.62 3.27 42.44
C GLU A 373 45.84 3.89 43.61
N ILE A 374 44.50 3.83 43.57
CA ILE A 374 43.62 4.30 44.65
C ILE A 374 43.76 3.37 45.86
N SER A 375 43.85 2.05 45.62
CA SER A 375 44.02 1.05 46.68
C SER A 375 45.44 1.02 47.27
N GLU A 376 46.49 1.18 46.46
CA GLU A 376 47.88 1.20 46.96
C GLU A 376 48.18 2.46 47.78
N MET A 377 47.62 3.61 47.39
CA MET A 377 47.83 4.85 48.13
C MET A 377 46.98 4.94 49.40
N ASN A 378 45.76 4.38 49.43
CA ASN A 378 45.01 4.21 50.68
C ASN A 378 45.73 3.28 51.65
N ARG A 379 46.35 2.20 51.16
CA ARG A 379 47.24 1.36 51.98
C ARG A 379 48.46 2.11 52.49
N ALA A 380 49.09 2.95 51.66
CA ALA A 380 50.25 3.75 52.08
C ALA A 380 49.89 4.88 53.06
N ALA A 381 48.70 5.47 52.92
CA ALA A 381 48.16 6.47 53.84
C ALA A 381 47.75 5.83 55.19
N ASP A 382 47.14 4.63 55.17
CA ASP A 382 46.84 3.86 56.37
C ASP A 382 48.12 3.34 57.06
N GLU A 383 49.16 2.95 56.32
CA GLU A 383 50.49 2.61 56.90
C GLU A 383 51.18 3.83 57.52
N MET A 384 50.98 5.05 56.97
CA MET A 384 51.45 6.29 57.58
C MET A 384 50.68 6.67 58.86
N LEU A 385 49.38 6.33 58.95
CA LEU A 385 48.55 6.54 60.13
C LEU A 385 48.82 5.49 61.23
N LEU A 386 49.20 4.26 60.90
CA LEU A 386 49.53 3.21 61.86
C LEU A 386 50.85 3.43 62.62
N ASN A 387 51.76 4.24 62.09
CA ASN A 387 53.08 4.41 62.71
C ASN A 387 53.10 5.46 63.85
N ASN A 388 51.94 6.03 64.22
CA ASN A 388 51.88 7.07 65.25
C ASN A 388 50.84 6.85 66.36
N THR A 389 50.25 5.65 66.49
CA THR A 389 49.43 5.32 67.66
C THR A 389 49.56 3.85 68.06
N VAL A 390 50.44 3.59 69.04
CA VAL A 390 50.30 2.43 69.92
C VAL A 390 49.32 2.81 71.02
N ARG A 391 48.12 2.22 71.02
CA ARG A 391 47.51 1.55 72.18
C ARG A 391 46.14 0.94 71.84
N GLU A 392 46.06 -0.34 72.17
CA GLU A 392 44.92 -1.27 72.12
C GLU A 392 43.65 -0.72 72.81
N GLU A 393 42.47 -1.05 72.27
CA GLU A 393 41.60 -2.09 72.85
C GLU A 393 40.37 -2.37 71.95
N ASP A 394 39.92 -3.62 72.03
CA ASP A 394 38.93 -4.35 71.23
C ASP A 394 37.50 -3.76 71.19
N ILE A 395 36.76 -4.05 70.11
CA ILE A 395 35.53 -4.88 70.15
C ILE A 395 35.00 -5.11 68.72
N SER A 396 34.76 -6.39 68.46
CA SER A 396 34.11 -7.06 67.33
C SER A 396 32.72 -6.52 66.96
N SER A 397 32.40 -6.43 65.66
CA SER A 397 31.43 -7.31 64.98
C SER A 397 30.98 -6.75 63.62
N GLY A 398 30.95 -7.59 62.58
CA GLY A 398 30.14 -7.37 61.39
C GLY A 398 30.83 -7.70 60.08
N ASP A 399 30.97 -8.99 59.77
CA ASP A 399 31.28 -9.48 58.42
C ASP A 399 30.09 -9.23 57.49
N GLU A 400 30.30 -8.52 56.39
CA GLU A 400 29.60 -8.77 55.13
C GLU A 400 30.61 -8.66 53.99
N GLN A 401 31.11 -9.82 53.54
CA GLN A 401 31.74 -9.98 52.24
C GLN A 401 30.66 -9.83 51.17
N GLN A 402 30.87 -8.91 50.22
CA GLN A 402 30.27 -9.03 48.90
C GLN A 402 31.36 -9.05 47.84
N ASP A 403 31.45 -10.21 47.21
CA ASP A 403 32.34 -10.55 46.13
C ASP A 403 32.19 -9.59 44.93
N ARG A 404 33.33 -9.17 44.40
CA ARG A 404 33.43 -8.64 43.04
C ARG A 404 33.21 -9.82 42.08
N ASN A 405 32.12 -9.79 41.31
CA ASN A 405 32.00 -10.68 40.15
C ASN A 405 32.02 -9.90 38.84
N HIS A 406 32.93 -10.38 37.99
CA HIS A 406 33.08 -10.08 36.58
C HIS A 406 31.74 -10.38 35.88
N ASN A 407 31.21 -9.41 35.14
CA ASN A 407 29.94 -9.56 34.43
C ASN A 407 30.19 -10.25 33.07
N ASP A 408 30.26 -11.58 33.08
CA ASP A 408 29.91 -12.41 31.93
C ASP A 408 28.62 -13.14 32.31
N GLY A 409 27.50 -12.44 32.11
CA GLY A 409 26.19 -12.95 32.49
C GLY A 409 25.77 -14.07 31.54
N SER A 410 25.56 -15.26 32.08
CA SER A 410 25.05 -16.43 31.34
C SER A 410 23.72 -16.11 30.64
N VAL A 411 23.39 -16.81 29.56
CA VAL A 411 22.10 -16.66 28.84
C VAL A 411 20.91 -16.73 29.82
N ARG A 412 21.03 -17.53 30.88
CA ARG A 412 20.07 -17.67 32.00
C ARG A 412 19.78 -16.35 32.74
N GLU A 413 20.80 -15.51 32.94
CA GLU A 413 20.65 -14.20 33.60
C GLU A 413 19.94 -13.17 32.71
N ARG A 414 19.99 -13.35 31.38
CA ARG A 414 19.30 -12.47 30.42
C ARG A 414 17.84 -12.84 30.20
N LEU A 415 17.48 -14.12 30.38
CA LEU A 415 16.09 -14.58 30.30
C LEU A 415 15.26 -14.15 31.51
N THR A 416 15.89 -14.04 32.68
CA THR A 416 15.23 -13.69 33.95
C THR A 416 15.05 -12.19 34.19
N GLN A 417 15.62 -11.31 33.33
CA GLN A 417 15.60 -9.84 33.46
C GLN A 417 14.56 -9.11 32.60
N TRP A 418 13.61 -9.82 31.98
CA TRP A 418 12.61 -9.19 31.11
C TRP A 418 11.48 -8.51 31.93
N ASP A 419 11.43 -7.18 31.90
CA ASP A 419 10.41 -6.36 32.59
C ASP A 419 8.97 -6.51 32.03
N ASN A 420 8.76 -7.29 30.95
CA ASN A 420 7.46 -7.52 30.31
C ASN A 420 7.14 -9.02 30.13
N PRO A 421 6.27 -9.61 30.97
CA PRO A 421 6.02 -11.05 30.97
C PRO A 421 5.31 -11.56 29.70
N LYS A 422 4.53 -10.73 28.99
CA LYS A 422 3.87 -11.15 27.73
C LYS A 422 4.85 -11.21 26.56
N ALA A 423 5.81 -10.28 26.53
CA ALA A 423 6.87 -10.31 25.51
C ALA A 423 7.78 -11.52 25.72
N MET A 424 8.03 -11.87 26.99
CA MET A 424 8.81 -13.04 27.38
C MET A 424 8.13 -14.35 26.94
N GLU A 425 6.82 -14.49 27.18
CA GLU A 425 6.05 -15.67 26.76
C GLU A 425 6.04 -15.85 25.23
N GLY A 426 5.88 -14.75 24.48
CA GLY A 426 5.98 -14.78 23.02
C GLY A 426 7.37 -15.16 22.52
N PHE A 427 8.42 -14.65 23.17
CA PHE A 427 9.82 -15.00 22.84
C PHE A 427 10.11 -16.48 23.10
N ILE A 428 9.64 -17.00 24.23
CA ILE A 428 9.78 -18.42 24.56
C ILE A 428 9.10 -19.29 23.49
N GLN A 429 7.85 -18.99 23.12
CA GLN A 429 7.14 -19.73 22.06
C GLN A 429 7.85 -19.66 20.71
N PHE A 430 8.37 -18.48 20.36
CA PHE A 430 9.14 -18.31 19.14
C PHE A 430 10.42 -19.15 19.12
N VAL A 431 11.19 -19.17 20.22
CA VAL A 431 12.43 -19.96 20.31
C VAL A 431 12.13 -21.45 20.30
N ILE A 432 11.03 -21.90 20.92
CA ILE A 432 10.57 -23.29 20.85
C ILE A 432 10.33 -23.72 19.40
N LEU A 433 9.62 -22.89 18.63
CA LEU A 433 9.36 -23.13 17.21
C LEU A 433 10.65 -23.08 16.37
N PHE A 434 11.53 -22.13 16.66
CA PHE A 434 12.79 -21.96 15.93
C PHE A 434 13.76 -23.12 16.17
N CYS A 435 13.84 -23.60 17.41
CA CYS A 435 14.68 -24.72 17.83
C CYS A 435 14.03 -26.09 17.61
N ASP A 436 12.81 -26.14 17.06
CA ASP A 436 12.00 -27.36 16.86
C ASP A 436 11.95 -28.23 18.12
N LEU A 437 11.77 -27.59 19.28
CA LEU A 437 11.73 -28.29 20.57
C LEU A 437 10.44 -29.11 20.66
N PRO A 438 10.51 -30.40 21.05
CA PRO A 438 9.34 -31.29 21.06
C PRO A 438 8.42 -30.97 22.25
N ILE A 439 7.60 -29.93 22.12
CA ILE A 439 6.57 -29.58 23.11
C ILE A 439 5.23 -30.07 22.59
N THR A 440 5.05 -31.40 22.60
CA THR A 440 3.75 -32.02 22.27
C THR A 440 3.09 -32.72 23.45
N ASP A 441 3.72 -32.76 24.63
CA ASP A 441 3.12 -33.34 25.84
C ASP A 441 3.11 -32.33 27.00
N ILE A 442 1.92 -32.15 27.58
CA ILE A 442 1.51 -31.12 28.55
C ILE A 442 2.14 -31.29 29.96
N ASP A 443 3.22 -32.07 30.12
CA ASP A 443 3.76 -32.44 31.44
C ASP A 443 5.26 -32.14 31.66
N LEU A 444 5.88 -31.24 30.86
CA LEU A 444 7.24 -30.75 31.16
C LEU A 444 7.18 -29.62 32.20
N ALA A 445 8.02 -29.72 33.24
CA ALA A 445 8.13 -28.66 34.24
C ALA A 445 8.76 -27.40 33.60
N GLU A 446 8.36 -26.22 34.06
CA GLU A 446 8.80 -24.91 33.54
C GLU A 446 10.34 -24.77 33.51
N GLU A 447 11.03 -25.44 34.44
CA GLU A 447 12.50 -25.49 34.55
C GLU A 447 13.17 -26.30 33.41
N ASP A 448 12.52 -27.36 32.91
CA ASP A 448 13.06 -28.22 31.84
C ASP A 448 12.99 -27.52 30.46
N ILE A 449 12.00 -26.66 30.26
CA ILE A 449 11.83 -25.87 29.03
C ILE A 449 12.86 -24.74 28.98
N GLU A 450 13.11 -24.08 30.11
CA GLU A 450 14.11 -23.02 30.21
C GLU A 450 15.52 -23.58 29.90
N GLU A 451 15.86 -24.76 30.44
CA GLU A 451 17.16 -25.39 30.19
C GLU A 451 17.34 -25.81 28.73
N ALA A 452 16.31 -26.35 28.08
CA ALA A 452 16.34 -26.70 26.66
C ALA A 452 16.50 -25.48 25.73
N ILE A 453 15.86 -24.36 26.08
CA ILE A 453 15.99 -23.09 25.35
C ILE A 453 17.40 -22.54 25.49
N ILE A 454 17.96 -22.54 26.70
CA ILE A 454 19.33 -22.08 26.95
C ILE A 454 20.33 -22.94 26.16
N GLU A 455 20.19 -24.27 26.22
CA GLU A 455 21.07 -25.18 25.51
C GLU A 455 21.00 -24.98 23.98
N CYS A 456 19.82 -24.68 23.43
CA CYS A 456 19.68 -24.36 22.01
C CYS A 456 20.43 -23.07 21.65
N ILE A 457 20.22 -21.99 22.41
CA ILE A 457 20.83 -20.68 22.13
C ILE A 457 22.35 -20.72 22.29
N GLU A 458 22.87 -21.43 23.30
CA GLU A 458 24.32 -21.53 23.54
C GLU A 458 25.05 -22.35 22.48
N LYS A 459 24.35 -23.23 21.74
CA LYS A 459 24.91 -24.01 20.63
C LYS A 459 24.93 -23.25 19.30
N MET A 460 24.22 -22.12 19.20
CA MET A 460 24.15 -21.34 17.97
C MET A 460 25.46 -20.61 17.69
N ASP A 461 25.86 -20.59 16.42
CA ASP A 461 26.94 -19.71 15.98
C ASP A 461 26.45 -18.25 15.79
N ALA A 462 27.37 -17.35 15.44
CA ALA A 462 27.06 -15.93 15.31
C ALA A 462 26.02 -15.65 14.20
N ASP A 463 26.02 -16.42 13.11
CA ASP A 463 25.11 -16.23 11.99
C ASP A 463 23.70 -16.73 12.37
N GLU A 464 23.61 -17.83 13.10
CA GLU A 464 22.36 -18.37 13.66
C GLU A 464 21.74 -17.44 14.70
N LEU A 465 22.55 -16.84 15.58
CA LEU A 465 22.09 -15.83 16.55
C LEU A 465 21.57 -14.56 15.86
N HIS A 466 22.22 -14.14 14.77
CA HIS A 466 21.75 -13.02 13.95
C HIS A 466 20.42 -13.34 13.26
N LEU A 467 20.26 -14.57 12.75
CA LEU A 467 19.02 -15.02 12.13
C LEU A 467 17.87 -15.10 13.14
N LEU A 468 18.12 -15.65 14.34
CA LEU A 468 17.17 -15.71 15.44
C LEU A 468 16.68 -14.29 15.81
N SER A 469 17.61 -13.34 15.97
CA SER A 469 17.28 -11.94 16.28
C SER A 469 16.48 -11.27 15.16
N PHE A 470 16.85 -11.52 13.89
CA PHE A 470 16.13 -10.98 12.74
C PHE A 470 14.70 -11.53 12.67
N LEU A 471 14.53 -12.84 12.77
CA LEU A 471 13.21 -13.48 12.70
C LEU A 471 12.33 -13.13 13.90
N TRP A 472 12.90 -12.96 15.09
CA TRP A 472 12.17 -12.45 16.25
C TRP A 472 11.61 -11.04 15.97
N ASN A 473 12.43 -10.14 15.42
CA ASN A 473 11.98 -8.80 15.09
C ASN A 473 10.87 -8.80 14.03
N VAL A 474 10.91 -9.73 13.07
CA VAL A 474 9.85 -9.92 12.07
C VAL A 474 8.57 -10.49 12.72
N TRP A 475 8.70 -11.47 13.59
CA TRP A 475 7.57 -12.10 14.30
C TRP A 475 6.84 -11.11 15.22
N ASN A 476 7.60 -10.23 15.90
CA ASN A 476 7.06 -9.21 16.79
C ASN A 476 6.39 -8.04 16.04
N LEU A 477 6.73 -7.82 14.76
CA LEU A 477 6.07 -6.85 13.86
C LEU A 477 4.77 -7.39 13.23
N ALA A 478 4.67 -8.71 13.04
CA ALA A 478 3.54 -9.35 12.36
C ALA A 478 2.43 -9.83 13.31
N GLY A 479 2.73 -10.06 14.59
CA GLY A 479 1.84 -10.81 15.49
C GLY A 479 1.76 -12.30 15.09
N PRO A 480 1.23 -13.19 15.97
CA PRO A 480 1.18 -14.61 15.66
C PRO A 480 0.27 -14.85 14.46
N PHE A 481 0.88 -15.27 13.34
CA PHE A 481 0.18 -15.78 12.17
C PHE A 481 -0.61 -17.03 12.59
N GLU A 482 -1.93 -16.91 12.63
CA GLU A 482 -2.83 -18.04 12.81
C GLU A 482 -2.81 -18.86 11.52
N PHE A 483 -1.92 -19.87 11.47
CA PHE A 483 -1.85 -20.82 10.36
C PHE A 483 -3.12 -21.70 10.44
N GLN A 484 -4.17 -21.34 9.70
CA GLN A 484 -5.26 -22.27 9.42
C GLN A 484 -4.67 -23.42 8.60
N LEU A 485 -4.29 -24.49 9.29
CA LEU A 485 -4.11 -25.79 8.69
C LEU A 485 -5.47 -26.18 8.08
N GLU A 486 -5.58 -26.06 6.76
CA GLU A 486 -6.55 -26.82 5.97
C GLU A 486 -6.36 -28.29 6.32
N GLN A 487 -7.20 -28.81 7.21
CA GLN A 487 -7.40 -30.24 7.33
C GLN A 487 -8.11 -30.69 6.05
N SER A 488 -7.34 -31.33 5.18
CA SER A 488 -7.85 -32.29 4.22
C SER A 488 -8.41 -33.47 5.02
N GLU A 489 -9.66 -33.38 5.47
CA GLU A 489 -10.38 -34.56 5.95
C GLU A 489 -10.87 -35.36 4.74
N GLU A 490 -10.39 -36.59 4.70
CA GLU A 490 -10.77 -37.63 3.78
C GLU A 490 -12.29 -37.82 3.74
N MET A 491 -12.75 -37.87 2.50
CA MET A 491 -14.03 -38.39 2.08
C MET A 491 -14.23 -39.83 2.57
N GLU A 492 -14.82 -40.01 3.74
CA GLU A 492 -15.40 -41.28 4.15
C GLU A 492 -16.93 -41.17 4.18
N ALA A 493 -17.53 -41.84 3.20
CA ALA A 493 -18.96 -42.03 3.09
C ALA A 493 -19.44 -42.91 4.23
N ASP A 494 -20.35 -42.40 5.06
CA ASP A 494 -21.37 -43.28 5.65
C ASP A 494 -22.77 -42.71 5.47
N ASN A 495 -23.60 -43.62 5.03
CA ASN A 495 -24.88 -43.47 4.39
C ASN A 495 -25.85 -44.15 5.34
N GLN A 496 -26.73 -43.44 6.05
CA GLN A 496 -28.02 -44.00 6.50
C GLN A 496 -28.99 -42.93 7.05
N PRO A 497 -30.31 -43.24 7.08
CA PRO A 497 -31.35 -42.29 6.70
C PRO A 497 -32.31 -41.90 7.83
N ASN A 498 -33.20 -40.96 7.49
CA ASN A 498 -34.60 -40.93 7.92
C ASN A 498 -34.94 -40.60 9.39
N ASN A 499 -35.56 -39.42 9.52
CA ASN A 499 -36.99 -39.25 9.86
C ASN A 499 -37.33 -38.76 11.28
N VAL A 500 -38.44 -38.00 11.31
CA VAL A 500 -39.25 -37.56 12.47
C VAL A 500 -38.65 -36.32 13.18
N LYS A 501 -39.23 -35.12 13.10
CA LYS A 501 -40.65 -34.76 13.26
C LYS A 501 -40.93 -33.36 12.73
#